data_AF-A0A1D7U0U6-F1
#
_entry.id   AF-A0A1D7U0U6-F1
#
_cell.length_a   1.000
_cell.length_b   1.000
_cell.length_c   1.000
_cell.angle_alpha   90.00
_cell.angle_beta   90.00
_cell.angle_gamma   90.00
#
_symmetry.space_group_name_H-M   'P 1'
#
loop_
_entity.id
_entity.type
_entity.pdbx_description
1 polymer ?
#
loop_
_entity_poly.entity_id
_entity_poly.type
_entity_poly.pdbx_seq_one_letter_code
_entity_poly.pdbx_strand_id
1 'polypeptide(L)'
;MPFRSIVAPPEELAQICVAFEKAWEQILARGQVAPLDVAAQRERLGYIVAGLWGAPNSEQLVELAVQRFDATAVSLSPLQEFAKPRDLERPRERPAARVDPKPSG
;
A
#
# COMPACT_ATOMS: atom_id res chain seq x y z
N MET A 1 -18.48 -30.54 -28.18
CA MET A 1 -17.62 -29.35 -28.03
C MET A 1 -16.59 -29.65 -26.97
N PRO A 2 -15.29 -29.42 -27.18
CA PRO A 2 -14.28 -29.73 -26.17
C PRO A 2 -14.42 -28.76 -24.98
N PHE A 3 -14.48 -29.31 -23.76
CA PHE A 3 -14.37 -28.55 -22.53
C PHE A 3 -12.98 -27.93 -22.49
N ARG A 4 -12.89 -26.59 -22.55
CA ARG A 4 -11.66 -25.91 -22.17
C ARG A 4 -11.55 -26.10 -20.66
N SER A 5 -10.50 -26.78 -20.21
CA SER A 5 -10.18 -26.87 -18.79
C SER A 5 -10.19 -25.46 -18.22
N ILE A 6 -11.04 -25.22 -17.21
CA ILE A 6 -11.11 -23.94 -16.48
C ILE A 6 -9.85 -23.77 -15.60
N VAL A 7 -9.19 -24.89 -15.32
CA VAL A 7 -7.98 -24.96 -14.52
C VAL A 7 -6.78 -24.95 -15.46
N ALA A 8 -5.89 -23.99 -15.25
CA ALA A 8 -4.62 -23.94 -15.96
C ALA A 8 -3.80 -25.22 -15.70
N PRO A 9 -2.94 -25.62 -16.65
CA PRO A 9 -2.00 -26.70 -16.43
C PRO A 9 -1.15 -26.45 -15.18
N PRO A 10 -0.79 -27.50 -14.41
CA PRO A 10 0.02 -27.36 -13.21
C PRO A 10 1.38 -26.69 -13.47
N GLU A 11 1.92 -26.83 -14.68
CA GLU A 11 3.16 -26.16 -15.11
C GLU A 11 2.99 -24.64 -15.22
N GLU A 12 1.83 -24.18 -15.71
CA GLU A 12 1.52 -22.76 -15.81
C GLU A 12 1.34 -22.16 -14.41
N LEU A 13 0.63 -22.86 -13.52
CA LEU A 13 0.53 -22.50 -12.10
C LEU A 13 1.91 -22.40 -11.43
N ALA A 14 2.81 -23.34 -11.70
CA ALA A 14 4.17 -23.32 -11.16
C ALA A 14 4.96 -22.11 -11.65
N GLN A 15 4.85 -21.74 -12.93
CA GLN A 15 5.50 -20.55 -13.48
C GLN A 15 5.02 -19.26 -12.82
N ILE A 16 3.73 -19.19 -12.49
CA ILE A 16 3.13 -18.04 -11.83
C ILE A 16 3.60 -17.91 -10.39
N CYS A 17 3.66 -19.02 -9.65
CA CYS A 17 4.23 -19.03 -8.31
C CYS A 17 5.71 -18.58 -8.32
N VAL A 18 6.49 -19.07 -9.29
CA VAL A 18 7.90 -18.66 -9.44
C VAL A 18 8.02 -17.18 -9.77
N ALA A 19 7.20 -16.66 -10.68
CA ALA A 19 7.21 -15.25 -11.04
C ALA A 19 6.81 -14.36 -9.84
N PHE A 20 5.82 -14.80 -9.06
CA PHE A 20 5.40 -14.13 -7.84
C PHE A 20 6.52 -14.04 -6.81
N GLU A 21 7.17 -15.15 -6.47
CA GLU A 21 8.26 -15.13 -5.48
C GLU A 21 9.44 -14.28 -5.96
N LYS A 22 9.83 -14.39 -7.23
CA LYS A 22 10.91 -13.56 -7.81
C LYS A 22 10.58 -12.07 -7.76
N ALA A 23 9.35 -11.69 -8.12
CA ALA A 23 8.93 -10.29 -8.03
C ALA A 23 8.95 -9.79 -6.59
N TRP A 24 8.50 -10.63 -5.64
CA TRP A 24 8.51 -10.31 -4.22
C TRP A 24 9.93 -10.12 -3.67
N GLU A 25 10.87 -11.00 -4.01
CA GLU A 25 12.28 -10.87 -3.64
C GLU A 25 12.89 -9.56 -4.15
N GLN A 26 12.59 -9.17 -5.40
CA GLN A 26 13.05 -7.90 -5.96
C GLN A 26 12.48 -6.69 -5.21
N ILE A 27 11.20 -6.75 -4.82
CA ILE A 27 10.55 -5.67 -4.04
C ILE A 27 11.16 -5.58 -2.65
N LEU A 28 11.37 -6.71 -1.96
CA LEU A 28 11.98 -6.74 -0.63
C LEU A 28 13.44 -6.24 -0.65
N ALA A 29 14.21 -6.60 -1.67
CA ALA A 29 15.60 -6.16 -1.82
C ALA A 29 15.75 -4.62 -1.89
N ARG A 30 14.68 -3.91 -2.26
CA ARG A 30 14.64 -2.43 -2.29
C ARG A 30 14.38 -1.80 -0.92
N GLY A 31 13.96 -2.57 0.08
CA GLY A 31 13.74 -2.09 1.45
C GLY A 31 12.56 -1.13 1.63
N GLN A 32 11.62 -1.09 0.67
CA GLN A 32 10.52 -0.11 0.66
C GLN A 32 9.23 -0.60 1.34
N VAL A 33 9.19 -1.84 1.83
CA VAL A 33 8.01 -2.44 2.48
C VAL A 33 8.22 -2.48 3.99
N ALA A 34 7.36 -1.78 4.74
CA ALA A 34 7.38 -1.85 6.19
C ALA A 34 6.96 -3.26 6.67
N PRO A 35 7.55 -3.81 7.76
CA PRO A 35 7.23 -5.15 8.24
C PRO A 35 5.74 -5.40 8.51
N LEU A 36 5.03 -4.38 8.99
CA LEU A 36 3.59 -4.47 9.28
C LEU A 36 2.73 -4.56 8.00
N ASP A 37 3.25 -4.08 6.87
CA ASP A 37 2.52 -4.05 5.60
C ASP A 37 2.82 -5.28 4.73
N VAL A 38 3.78 -6.15 5.12
CA VAL A 38 4.24 -7.29 4.32
C VAL A 38 3.09 -8.14 3.80
N ALA A 39 2.14 -8.50 4.65
CA ALA A 39 1.00 -9.34 4.25
C ALA A 39 0.12 -8.65 3.20
N ALA A 40 -0.23 -7.39 3.42
CA ALA A 40 -1.06 -6.61 2.50
C ALA A 40 -0.35 -6.35 1.16
N GLN A 41 0.95 -6.04 1.19
CA GLN A 41 1.74 -5.83 -0.02
C GLN A 41 1.90 -7.14 -0.82
N ARG A 42 2.10 -8.26 -0.12
CA ARG A 42 2.21 -9.58 -0.74
C ARG A 42 0.88 -10.02 -1.37
N GLU A 43 -0.25 -9.72 -0.74
CA GLU A 43 -1.58 -9.92 -1.33
C GLU A 43 -1.78 -9.05 -2.58
N ARG A 44 -1.41 -7.76 -2.52
CA ARG A 44 -1.48 -6.85 -3.68
C ARG A 44 -0.68 -7.37 -4.86
N LEU A 45 0.54 -7.85 -4.62
CA LEU A 45 1.37 -8.47 -5.65
C LEU A 45 0.66 -9.68 -6.28
N GLY A 46 -0.05 -10.48 -5.46
CA GLY A 46 -0.83 -11.62 -5.93
C GLY A 46 -1.89 -11.23 -6.95
N TYR A 47 -2.65 -10.17 -6.68
CA TYR A 47 -3.63 -9.65 -7.63
C TYR A 47 -2.99 -9.12 -8.93
N ILE A 48 -1.83 -8.47 -8.82
CA ILE A 48 -1.10 -7.98 -10.00
C ILE A 48 -0.65 -9.14 -10.87
N VAL A 49 -0.01 -10.16 -10.29
CA VAL A 49 0.47 -11.33 -11.02
C VAL A 49 -0.71 -12.10 -11.65
N ALA A 50 -1.80 -12.28 -10.91
CA ALA A 50 -3.01 -12.91 -11.44
C ALA A 50 -3.65 -12.11 -12.59
N GLY A 51 -3.61 -10.78 -12.55
CA GLY A 51 -4.11 -9.92 -13.63
C GLY A 51 -3.20 -9.84 -14.86
N LEU A 52 -1.93 -10.20 -14.72
CA LEU A 52 -0.95 -10.32 -15.81
C LEU A 52 -0.89 -11.74 -16.39
N TRP A 53 -1.62 -12.68 -15.77
CA TRP A 53 -1.77 -14.05 -16.24
C TRP A 53 -2.28 -14.04 -17.69
N GLY A 54 -1.50 -14.66 -18.58
CA GLY A 54 -1.79 -14.73 -20.02
C GLY A 54 -0.75 -14.02 -20.87
N ALA A 55 0.21 -13.33 -20.25
CA ALA A 55 1.42 -12.87 -20.93
C ALA A 55 2.26 -14.08 -21.41
N PRO A 56 2.85 -14.03 -22.61
CA PRO A 56 3.50 -15.19 -23.25
C PRO A 56 4.84 -15.60 -22.62
N ASN A 57 5.39 -14.84 -21.67
CA ASN A 57 6.71 -15.09 -21.09
C ASN A 57 6.73 -14.79 -19.57
N SER A 58 7.26 -15.74 -18.78
CA SER A 58 7.40 -15.65 -17.33
C SER A 58 8.44 -14.65 -16.85
N GLU A 59 9.50 -14.37 -17.63
CA GLU A 59 10.47 -13.31 -17.29
C GLU A 59 9.84 -11.93 -17.43
N GLN A 60 9.04 -11.73 -18.48
CA GLN A 60 8.27 -10.50 -18.67
C GLN A 60 7.20 -10.35 -17.57
N LEU A 61 6.64 -11.46 -17.09
CA LEU A 61 5.68 -11.44 -15.99
C LEU A 61 6.29 -10.86 -14.71
N VAL A 62 7.54 -11.20 -14.38
CA VAL A 62 8.24 -10.65 -13.21
C VAL A 62 8.45 -9.14 -13.35
N GLU A 63 9.03 -8.70 -14.47
CA GLU A 63 9.31 -7.28 -14.71
C GLU A 63 8.03 -6.43 -14.71
N LEU A 64 6.98 -6.91 -15.38
CA LEU A 64 5.68 -6.24 -15.42
C LEU A 64 5.01 -6.20 -14.05
N ALA A 65 5.12 -7.26 -13.25
CA ALA A 65 4.53 -7.31 -11.92
C ALA A 65 5.20 -6.28 -10.98
N VAL A 66 6.53 -6.19 -11.01
CA VAL A 66 7.29 -5.19 -10.23
C VAL A 66 6.95 -3.77 -10.70
N GLN A 67 6.93 -3.52 -12.01
CA GLN A 67 6.56 -2.22 -12.55
C GLN A 67 5.13 -1.79 -12.15
N ARG A 68 4.16 -2.71 -12.24
CA ARG A 68 2.77 -2.46 -11.84
C ARG A 68 2.65 -2.24 -10.33
N PHE A 69 3.43 -2.95 -9.53
CA PHE A 69 3.49 -2.78 -8.09
C PHE A 69 3.97 -1.38 -7.71
N ASP A 70 5.02 -0.89 -8.36
CA ASP A 70 5.56 0.45 -8.14
C ASP A 70 4.57 1.54 -8.61
N ALA A 71 3.99 1.37 -9.80
CA ALA A 71 3.04 2.33 -10.37
C ALA A 71 1.76 2.48 -9.52
N THR A 72 1.31 1.40 -8.88
CA THR A 72 0.11 1.41 -8.02
C THR A 72 0.40 1.85 -6.59
N ALA A 73 1.65 1.76 -6.12
CA ALA A 73 2.05 2.25 -4.80
C ALA A 73 1.88 3.77 -4.65
N VAL A 74 2.10 4.53 -5.73
CA VAL A 74 1.94 6.00 -5.75
C VAL A 74 0.47 6.43 -5.62
N SER A 75 -0.48 5.56 -5.98
CA SER A 75 -1.90 5.90 -6.01
C SER A 75 -2.63 5.84 -4.66
N LEU A 76 -1.98 5.39 -3.58
CA LEU A 76 -2.57 5.31 -2.24
C LEU A 76 -2.20 6.49 -1.31
N SER A 77 -1.50 7.52 -1.82
CA SER A 77 -1.24 8.75 -1.07
C SER A 77 -2.29 9.88 -1.15
N PRO A 78 -3.63 9.68 -1.27
CA PRO A 78 -4.58 10.75 -0.97
C PRO A 78 -4.73 11.04 0.54
N LEU A 79 -4.30 10.15 1.43
CA LEU A 79 -4.61 10.24 2.87
C LEU A 79 -3.53 10.89 3.74
N GLN A 80 -2.30 11.08 3.23
CA GLN A 80 -1.24 11.79 3.99
C GLN A 80 -1.44 13.32 4.02
N GLU A 81 -2.22 13.89 3.10
CA GLU A 81 -2.47 15.33 3.06
C GLU A 81 -3.35 15.82 4.21
N PHE A 82 -4.20 14.96 4.76
CA PHE A 82 -5.07 15.27 5.91
C PHE A 82 -4.39 15.11 7.28
N ALA A 83 -3.16 14.59 7.33
CA ALA A 83 -2.43 14.33 8.58
C ALA A 83 -1.53 15.49 9.03
N LYS A 84 -1.61 16.66 8.40
CA LYS A 84 -1.05 17.88 9.01
C LYS A 84 -2.05 18.42 10.03
N PRO A 85 -1.79 18.36 11.35
CA PRO A 85 -2.54 19.17 12.28
C PRO A 85 -2.35 20.63 11.82
N ARG A 86 -3.45 21.33 11.59
CA ARG A 86 -3.44 22.79 11.46
C ARG A 86 -2.95 23.35 12.80
N ASP A 87 -1.64 23.48 12.95
CA ASP A 87 -1.07 24.46 13.86
C ASP A 87 -1.53 25.83 13.39
N LEU A 88 -2.46 26.45 14.14
CA LEU A 88 -2.96 27.85 14.16
C LEU A 88 -4.47 27.78 14.51
N GLU A 89 -4.98 28.26 15.63
CA GLU A 89 -4.50 29.28 16.56
C GLU A 89 -4.99 28.96 17.97
N ARG A 90 -4.08 28.96 18.95
CA ARG A 90 -4.44 29.09 20.37
C ARG A 90 -4.42 30.60 20.66
N PRO A 91 -5.55 31.29 20.89
CA PRO A 91 -5.51 32.68 21.31
C PRO A 91 -4.86 32.74 22.69
N ARG A 92 -3.76 33.49 22.76
CA ARG A 92 -3.02 33.77 23.99
C ARG A 92 -3.98 34.18 25.11
N GLU A 93 -3.76 33.57 26.27
CA GLU A 93 -4.32 33.89 27.56
C GLU A 93 -4.36 35.42 27.80
N ARG A 94 -5.53 35.95 28.19
CA ARG A 94 -5.64 37.26 28.86
C ARG A 94 -5.85 37.01 30.36
N PRO A 95 -5.23 37.83 31.22
CA PRO A 95 -4.99 37.49 32.61
C PRO A 95 -6.25 37.64 33.48
N ALA A 96 -6.20 36.93 34.61
CA ALA A 96 -7.23 36.84 35.64
C ALA A 96 -7.86 38.19 36.03
N ALA A 97 -9.16 38.33 35.80
CA ALA A 97 -9.98 39.27 36.54
C ALA A 97 -10.24 38.68 37.94
N ARG A 98 -9.30 38.89 38.85
CA ARG A 98 -9.52 38.72 40.29
C ARG A 98 -10.36 39.91 40.75
N VAL A 99 -11.68 39.75 40.76
CA VAL A 99 -12.56 40.68 41.47
C VAL A 99 -12.58 40.22 42.92
N ASP A 100 -11.74 40.86 43.74
CA ASP A 100 -11.85 40.75 45.19
C ASP A 100 -13.11 41.48 45.68
N PRO A 101 -13.83 40.92 46.67
CA PRO A 101 -14.96 41.57 47.30
C PRO A 101 -14.47 42.61 48.34
N LYS A 102 -15.13 43.77 48.40
CA LYS A 102 -14.96 44.72 49.52
C LYS A 102 -16.33 45.22 50.00
N PRO A 103 -16.44 45.63 51.29
CA PRO A 103 -17.59 45.35 52.12
C PRO A 103 -18.41 46.61 52.43
N SER A 104 -19.58 46.36 53.01
CA SER A 104 -20.44 47.21 53.85
C SER A 104 -20.19 48.72 53.89
N GLY A 105 -21.21 49.46 53.46
CA GLY A 105 -21.70 50.69 54.06
C GLY A 105 -23.20 50.56 54.23
#